data_AF-R9K9P9-F1
#
_entry.id   AF-R9K9P9-F1
#
_cell.length_a   1.000
_cell.length_b   1.000
_cell.length_c   1.000
_cell.angle_alpha   90.00
_cell.angle_beta   90.00
_cell.angle_gamma   90.00
#
_symmetry.space_group_name_H-M   'P 1'
#
loop_
_entity.id
_entity.type
_entity.pdbx_description
1 polymer ?
#
loop_
_entity_poly.entity_id
_entity_poly.type
_entity_poly.pdbx_seq_one_letter_code
_entity_poly.pdbx_strand_id
1 'polypeptide(L)'
;MMYRCGWGTKENQERVLAIDIRRDAFDYLVQNAVISSYREDMGISFSEWKEQIKQSAIRCQWDPERDVHGNPLDYRSMPLGLRGEAVKKYVKDWIVTITDITDYVNELNAKKRLGEDISPLLPKEQVYTVLTK
;
A
#
# COMPACT_ATOMS: atom_id res chain seq x y z
N MET A 1 -5.40 -0.03 6.68
CA MET A 1 -3.98 0.43 6.83
C MET A 1 -3.55 1.00 8.21
N MET A 2 -4.26 1.97 8.84
CA MET A 2 -3.76 2.67 10.06
C MET A 2 -3.51 1.76 11.28
N TYR A 3 -4.15 0.60 11.36
CA TYR A 3 -3.93 -0.36 12.45
C TYR A 3 -2.48 -0.88 12.52
N ARG A 4 -1.72 -0.83 11.40
CA ARG A 4 -0.33 -1.33 11.33
C ARG A 4 0.61 -0.52 12.21
N CYS A 5 0.56 0.81 12.12
CA CYS A 5 1.29 1.73 13.00
C CYS A 5 0.53 2.05 14.30
N GLY A 6 -0.61 1.40 14.54
CA GLY A 6 -1.47 1.71 15.69
C GLY A 6 -1.93 3.15 15.70
N TRP A 7 -2.23 3.72 14.52
CA TRP A 7 -2.60 5.14 14.38
C TRP A 7 -1.50 6.10 14.88
N GLY A 8 -0.24 5.80 14.57
CA GLY A 8 0.91 6.64 14.93
C GLY A 8 1.34 6.52 16.40
N THR A 9 0.88 5.50 17.13
CA THR A 9 1.22 5.34 18.57
C THR A 9 2.13 4.17 18.88
N LYS A 10 2.51 3.34 17.88
CA LYS A 10 3.47 2.25 18.11
C LYS A 10 4.90 2.78 18.06
N GLU A 11 5.73 2.23 18.93
CA GLU A 11 7.16 2.54 18.99
C GLU A 11 7.82 2.34 17.61
N ASN A 12 8.61 3.32 17.19
CA ASN A 12 9.29 3.41 15.89
C ASN A 12 8.34 3.47 14.67
N GLN A 13 7.06 3.81 14.88
CA GLN A 13 6.02 3.97 13.85
C GLN A 13 5.11 5.18 14.14
N GLU A 14 5.69 6.24 14.69
CA GLU A 14 4.96 7.42 15.16
C GLU A 14 4.70 8.48 14.08
N ARG A 15 5.33 8.33 12.91
CA ARG A 15 5.20 9.27 11.80
C ARG A 15 4.39 8.65 10.67
N VAL A 16 3.43 9.42 10.16
CA VAL A 16 2.59 9.01 9.02
C VAL A 16 2.74 10.03 7.90
N LEU A 17 3.23 9.55 6.76
CA LEU A 17 3.45 10.37 5.57
C LEU A 17 2.45 9.98 4.49
N ALA A 18 1.75 10.96 3.92
CA ALA A 18 1.04 10.83 2.67
C ALA A 18 2.02 11.09 1.52
N ILE A 19 2.16 10.12 0.61
CA ILE A 19 3.10 10.20 -0.49
C ILE A 19 2.32 10.20 -1.79
N ASP A 20 2.41 11.30 -2.52
CA ASP A 20 1.89 11.41 -3.87
C ASP A 20 2.94 10.92 -4.85
N ILE A 21 2.58 9.94 -5.67
CA ILE A 21 3.42 9.47 -6.76
C ILE A 21 2.78 9.77 -8.10
N ARG A 22 3.62 9.87 -9.13
CA ARG A 22 3.12 10.02 -10.50
C ARG A 22 2.28 8.81 -10.88
N ARG A 23 1.19 9.06 -11.61
CA ARG A 23 0.29 7.99 -12.06
C ARG A 23 0.96 6.97 -12.97
N ASP A 24 1.79 7.42 -13.91
CA ASP A 24 2.56 6.57 -14.81
C ASP A 24 3.53 5.64 -14.06
N ALA A 25 4.06 6.11 -12.93
CA ALA A 25 4.89 5.30 -12.05
C ALA A 25 4.07 4.20 -11.37
N PHE A 26 2.87 4.51 -10.88
CA PHE A 26 2.00 3.49 -10.30
C PHE A 26 1.58 2.44 -11.34
N ASP A 27 1.23 2.87 -12.56
CA ASP A 27 0.93 1.96 -13.67
C ASP A 27 2.11 1.02 -13.95
N TYR A 28 3.34 1.57 -14.03
CA TYR A 28 4.56 0.79 -14.18
C TYR A 28 4.75 -0.21 -13.03
N LEU A 29 4.52 0.20 -11.78
CA LEU A 29 4.66 -0.66 -10.62
C LEU A 29 3.70 -1.86 -10.68
N VAL A 30 2.42 -1.61 -10.98
CA VAL A 30 1.40 -2.67 -11.05
C VAL A 30 1.67 -3.62 -12.22
N GLN A 31 2.03 -3.09 -13.40
CA GLN A 31 2.30 -3.90 -14.59
C GLN A 31 3.55 -4.81 -14.45
N ASN A 32 4.54 -4.38 -13.66
CA ASN A 32 5.81 -5.10 -13.50
C ASN A 32 5.91 -5.88 -12.18
N ALA A 33 4.83 -5.91 -11.38
CA ALA A 33 4.83 -6.62 -10.12
C ALA A 33 4.71 -8.15 -10.32
N VAL A 34 5.46 -8.91 -9.53
CA VAL A 34 5.34 -10.37 -9.47
C VAL A 34 4.68 -10.78 -8.15
N ILE A 35 3.67 -11.67 -8.20
CA ILE A 35 2.97 -12.15 -7.00
C ILE A 35 3.94 -12.94 -6.11
N SER A 36 4.08 -12.51 -4.86
CA SER A 36 5.11 -13.04 -3.95
C SER A 36 4.74 -14.31 -3.20
N SER A 37 3.58 -14.91 -3.51
CA SER A 37 3.18 -16.24 -3.06
C SER A 37 2.98 -17.13 -4.28
N TYR A 38 3.39 -18.39 -4.20
CA TYR A 38 3.11 -19.37 -5.24
C TYR A 38 1.71 -19.96 -5.07
N ARG A 39 1.02 -20.20 -6.19
CA ARG A 39 -0.20 -21.03 -6.24
C ARG A 39 -0.14 -21.91 -7.49
N GLU A 40 -0.69 -23.10 -7.39
CA GLU A 40 -0.67 -24.07 -8.50
C GLU A 40 -1.46 -23.58 -9.73
N ASP A 41 -2.44 -22.70 -9.53
CA ASP A 41 -3.29 -22.13 -10.58
C ASP A 41 -2.67 -20.93 -11.32
N MET A 42 -1.40 -20.59 -11.05
CA MET A 42 -0.70 -19.47 -11.70
C MET A 42 -0.28 -19.76 -13.14
N GLY A 43 -0.39 -21.02 -13.60
CA GLY A 43 0.03 -21.40 -14.95
C GLY A 43 1.54 -21.41 -15.17
N ILE A 44 2.34 -21.31 -14.10
CA ILE A 44 3.80 -21.43 -14.11
C ILE A 44 4.25 -22.43 -13.05
N SER A 45 5.39 -23.09 -13.26
CA SER A 45 5.97 -23.98 -12.27
C SER A 45 6.51 -23.22 -11.06
N PHE A 46 6.63 -23.91 -9.92
CA PHE A 46 7.27 -23.35 -8.73
C PHE A 46 8.69 -22.82 -9.00
N SER A 47 9.46 -23.51 -9.85
CA SER A 47 10.82 -23.11 -10.23
C SER A 47 10.84 -21.81 -11.04
N GLU A 48 9.93 -21.67 -12.02
CA GLU A 48 9.78 -20.44 -12.82
C GLU A 48 9.35 -19.27 -11.94
N TRP A 49 8.33 -19.48 -11.09
CA TRP A 49 7.88 -18.47 -10.12
C TRP A 49 9.03 -17.99 -9.22
N LYS A 50 9.83 -18.94 -8.70
CA LYS A 50 10.94 -18.64 -7.80
C LYS A 50 12.00 -17.79 -8.51
N GLU A 51 12.30 -18.05 -9.77
CA GLU A 51 13.24 -17.24 -10.55
C GLU A 51 12.66 -15.86 -10.88
N GLN A 52 11.38 -15.76 -11.29
CA GLN A 52 10.71 -14.47 -11.51
C GLN A 52 10.73 -13.61 -10.24
N ILE A 53 10.41 -14.17 -9.08
CA ILE A 53 10.44 -13.45 -7.80
C ILE A 53 11.86 -13.06 -7.41
N LYS A 54 12.87 -13.87 -7.72
CA LYS A 54 14.27 -13.58 -7.46
C LYS A 54 14.81 -12.45 -8.34
N GLN A 55 14.37 -12.35 -9.60
CA GLN A 55 14.80 -11.31 -10.53
C GLN A 55 13.98 -10.02 -10.39
N SER A 56 12.73 -10.10 -9.96
CA SER A 56 11.84 -8.93 -9.95
C SER A 56 12.25 -7.86 -8.92
N ALA A 57 12.24 -6.60 -9.34
CA ALA A 57 12.40 -5.45 -8.46
C ALA A 57 11.11 -5.07 -7.71
N ILE A 58 9.95 -5.59 -8.15
CA ILE A 58 8.63 -5.21 -7.65
C ILE A 58 7.82 -6.47 -7.34
N ARG A 59 7.35 -6.57 -6.10
CA ARG A 59 6.60 -7.73 -5.62
C ARG A 59 5.21 -7.30 -5.16
N CYS A 60 4.21 -8.11 -5.44
CA CYS A 60 2.83 -7.87 -5.03
C CYS A 60 2.37 -8.93 -4.02
N GLN A 61 1.68 -8.48 -2.98
CA GLN A 61 1.00 -9.31 -1.98
C GLN A 61 -0.49 -8.97 -1.95
N TRP A 62 -1.31 -9.89 -1.44
CA TRP A 62 -2.74 -9.69 -1.24
C TRP A 62 -3.10 -9.86 0.23
N ASP A 63 -3.08 -8.75 0.95
CA ASP A 63 -3.31 -8.74 2.39
C ASP A 63 -4.80 -8.49 2.69
N PRO A 64 -5.36 -9.09 3.77
CA PRO A 64 -6.68 -8.71 4.24
C PRO A 64 -6.73 -7.22 4.57
N GLU A 65 -7.72 -6.50 4.05
CA GLU A 65 -7.97 -5.11 4.46
C GLU A 65 -8.83 -5.07 5.73
N ARG A 66 -8.69 -3.99 6.50
CA ARG A 66 -9.46 -3.77 7.72
C ARG A 66 -10.04 -2.37 7.78
N ASP A 67 -11.24 -2.27 8.33
CA ASP A 67 -11.87 -0.99 8.64
C ASP A 67 -11.12 -0.23 9.76
N VAL A 68 -11.63 0.95 10.11
CA VAL A 68 -11.05 1.78 11.18
C VAL A 68 -11.10 1.13 12.56
N HIS A 69 -11.99 0.16 12.79
CA HIS A 69 -12.11 -0.60 14.03
C HIS A 69 -11.28 -1.88 14.03
N GLY A 70 -10.67 -2.24 12.90
CA GLY A 70 -9.86 -3.45 12.75
C GLY A 70 -10.67 -4.66 12.28
N ASN A 71 -11.95 -4.52 11.93
CA ASN A 71 -12.74 -5.61 11.38
C ASN A 71 -12.28 -5.91 9.95
N PRO A 72 -12.26 -7.19 9.53
CA PRO A 72 -11.89 -7.55 8.16
C PRO A 72 -12.93 -7.04 7.16
N LEU A 73 -12.46 -6.62 5.98
CA LEU A 73 -13.31 -6.25 4.84
C LEU A 73 -13.35 -7.39 3.80
N ASP A 74 -14.33 -7.32 2.90
CA ASP A 74 -14.57 -8.31 1.83
C ASP A 74 -13.59 -8.17 0.65
N TYR A 75 -12.86 -7.07 0.59
CA TYR A 75 -11.77 -6.83 -0.33
C TYR A 75 -10.39 -6.89 0.34
N ARG A 76 -9.34 -6.92 -0.49
CA ARG A 76 -7.94 -7.03 -0.06
C ARG A 76 -7.14 -5.82 -0.49
N SER A 77 -6.14 -5.48 0.31
CA SER A 77 -5.12 -4.51 -0.07
C SER A 77 -4.07 -5.17 -0.97
N MET A 78 -3.45 -4.37 -1.84
CA MET A 78 -2.37 -4.80 -2.71
C MET A 78 -1.02 -4.14 -2.31
N PRO A 79 -0.32 -4.62 -1.27
CA PRO A 79 1.01 -4.10 -0.97
C PRO A 79 2.00 -4.37 -2.11
N LEU A 80 2.74 -3.32 -2.48
CA LEU A 80 3.83 -3.39 -3.45
C LEU A 80 5.17 -3.24 -2.73
N GLY A 81 5.94 -4.33 -2.70
CA GLY A 81 7.30 -4.35 -2.19
C GLY A 81 8.29 -3.93 -3.27
N LEU A 82 9.07 -2.89 -3.00
CA LEU A 82 10.08 -2.36 -3.91
C LEU A 82 11.49 -2.74 -3.46
N ARG A 83 12.36 -3.09 -4.40
CA ARG A 83 13.80 -3.30 -4.15
C ARG A 83 14.66 -2.93 -5.35
N GLY A 84 15.97 -2.83 -5.13
CA GLY A 84 16.93 -2.53 -6.19
C GLY A 84 16.63 -1.22 -6.90
N GLU A 85 16.62 -1.24 -8.23
CA GLU A 85 16.36 -0.04 -9.04
C GLU A 85 14.96 0.55 -8.84
N ALA A 86 13.95 -0.25 -8.48
CA ALA A 86 12.60 0.27 -8.23
C ALA A 86 12.56 1.22 -7.02
N VAL A 87 13.35 0.96 -5.97
CA VAL A 87 13.46 1.87 -4.81
C VAL A 87 14.14 3.17 -5.22
N LYS A 88 15.19 3.10 -6.05
CA LYS A 88 15.91 4.29 -6.52
C LYS A 88 14.98 5.19 -7.33
N LYS A 89 14.22 4.62 -8.28
CA LYS A 89 13.23 5.36 -9.07
C LYS A 89 12.10 5.91 -8.21
N TYR A 90 11.61 5.12 -7.24
CA TYR A 90 10.59 5.58 -6.31
C TYR A 90 11.02 6.85 -5.59
N VAL A 91 12.18 6.83 -4.96
CA VAL A 91 12.68 7.96 -4.16
C VAL A 91 13.08 9.16 -5.01
N LYS A 92 13.69 8.94 -6.18
CA LYS A 92 14.29 10.03 -6.97
C LYS A 92 13.37 10.62 -8.03
N ASP A 93 12.50 9.79 -8.62
CA ASP A 93 11.83 10.13 -9.88
C ASP A 93 10.30 10.10 -9.78
N TRP A 94 9.74 9.22 -8.94
CA TRP A 94 8.30 8.93 -8.93
C TRP A 94 7.52 9.67 -7.85
N ILE A 95 8.14 9.99 -6.71
CA ILE A 95 7.51 10.81 -5.67
C ILE A 95 7.39 12.26 -6.18
N VAL A 96 6.18 12.80 -6.10
CA VAL A 96 5.86 14.19 -6.43
C VAL A 96 5.84 15.04 -5.18
N THR A 97 5.15 14.55 -4.14
CA THR A 97 4.96 15.27 -2.89
C THR A 97 5.02 14.30 -1.71
N ILE A 98 5.60 14.75 -0.60
CA ILE A 98 5.50 14.09 0.70
C ILE A 98 4.85 15.08 1.66
N THR A 99 3.73 14.69 2.23
CA THR A 99 3.02 15.47 3.26
C THR A 99 3.07 14.71 4.57
N ASP A 100 3.65 15.31 5.62
CA ASP A 100 3.53 14.77 6.97
C ASP A 100 2.09 14.99 7.47
N ILE A 101 1.35 13.91 7.67
CA ILE A 101 -0.03 13.91 8.15
C ILE A 101 -0.13 13.35 9.58
N THR A 102 0.98 13.31 10.31
CA THR A 102 1.05 12.74 11.67
C THR A 102 0.03 13.39 12.60
N ASP A 103 -0.03 14.72 12.63
CA ASP A 103 -0.95 15.44 13.53
C ASP A 103 -2.41 15.18 13.15
N TYR A 104 -2.71 15.12 11.85
CA TYR A 104 -4.03 14.76 11.34
C TYR A 104 -4.46 13.36 11.79
N VAL A 105 -3.57 12.37 11.67
CA VAL A 105 -3.84 10.99 12.11
C VAL A 105 -4.03 10.91 13.63
N ASN A 106 -3.25 11.68 14.40
CA ASN A 106 -3.40 11.77 15.85
C ASN A 106 -4.77 12.34 16.25
N GLU A 107 -5.24 13.39 15.57
CA GLU A 107 -6.56 13.97 15.77
C GLU A 107 -7.67 12.95 15.46
N LEU A 108 -7.59 12.27 14.31
CA LEU A 108 -8.55 11.22 13.95
C LEU A 108 -8.59 10.08 14.98
N ASN A 109 -7.43 9.66 15.49
CA ASN A 109 -7.34 8.63 16.51
C ASN A 109 -7.99 9.09 17.84
N ALA A 110 -7.80 10.35 18.23
CA ALA A 110 -8.45 10.92 19.41
C ALA A 110 -9.98 10.91 19.27
N LYS A 111 -10.50 11.42 18.14
CA LYS A 111 -11.94 11.41 17.82
C LYS A 111 -12.53 10.00 17.84
N LYS A 112 -11.87 9.06 17.18
CA LYS A 112 -12.25 7.64 17.17
C LYS A 112 -12.29 7.05 18.58
N ARG A 113 -11.33 7.39 19.46
CA ARG A 113 -11.32 6.91 20.87
C ARG A 113 -12.46 7.49 21.70
N LEU A 114 -12.97 8.67 21.35
CA LEU A 114 -14.16 9.27 21.95
C LEU A 114 -15.47 8.69 21.39
N GLY A 115 -15.41 7.81 20.39
CA GLY A 115 -16.59 7.23 19.75
C GLY A 115 -17.23 8.11 18.67
N GLU A 116 -16.54 9.18 18.23
CA GLU A 116 -17.00 10.00 17.11
C GLU A 116 -16.90 9.21 15.79
N ASP A 117 -17.85 9.45 14.88
CA ASP A 117 -17.77 8.93 13.51
C ASP A 117 -16.74 9.74 12.71
N ILE A 118 -15.63 9.08 12.37
CA ILE A 118 -14.54 9.66 11.58
C ILE A 118 -14.65 9.35 10.10
N SER A 119 -15.64 8.57 9.66
CA SER A 119 -15.83 8.17 8.26
C SER A 119 -15.80 9.36 7.28
N PRO A 120 -16.41 10.52 7.59
CA PRO A 120 -16.36 11.69 6.70
C PRO A 120 -14.97 12.33 6.55
N LEU A 121 -14.06 12.05 7.48
CA LEU A 121 -12.70 12.59 7.53
C LEU A 121 -11.68 11.64 6.88
N LEU A 122 -12.07 10.42 6.53
CA LEU A 122 -11.18 9.49 5.85
C LEU A 122 -10.96 9.92 4.39
N PRO A 123 -9.79 9.57 3.80
CA PRO A 123 -9.58 9.74 2.37
C PRO A 123 -10.70 9.07 1.56
N LYS A 124 -11.20 9.78 0.53
CA LYS A 124 -12.20 9.22 -0.37
C LYS A 124 -11.53 8.24 -1.33
N GLU A 125 -11.92 6.97 -1.25
CA GLU A 125 -11.47 5.95 -2.18
C GLU A 125 -12.21 6.07 -3.51
N GLN A 126 -11.48 5.88 -4.61
CA GLN A 126 -12.01 5.90 -5.96
C GLN A 126 -11.46 4.71 -6.74
N VAL A 127 -12.28 4.15 -7.64
CA VAL A 127 -11.84 3.04 -8.51
C VAL A 127 -10.68 3.52 -9.38
N TYR A 128 -9.55 2.83 -9.29
CA TYR A 128 -8.42 3.10 -10.17
C TYR A 128 -8.72 2.64 -11.59
N THR A 129 -9.04 3.58 -12.49
CA THR A 129 -9.30 3.27 -13.90
C THR A 129 -8.00 2.94 -14.63
N VAL A 130 -7.89 1.75 -15.19
CA VAL A 130 -6.79 1.41 -16.10
C VAL A 130 -7.11 1.99 -17.47
N LEU A 131 -6.27 2.91 -17.95
CA LEU A 131 -6.39 3.42 -19.31
C LEU A 131 -5.82 2.37 -20.26
N THR A 132 -6.69 1.59 -20.91
CA THR A 132 -6.29 0.76 -22.05
C THR A 132 -5.87 1.68 -23.18
N LYS A 133 -4.63 1.51 -23.67
CA LYS A 133 -4.18 2.07 -24.95
C LYS A 133 -4.68 1.22 -26.10
#